data_AF-A0A8T4TXN9-F1
#
_entry.id   AF-A0A8T4TXN9-F1
#
_cell.length_a   1.000
_cell.length_b   1.000
_cell.length_c   1.000
_cell.angle_alpha   90.00
_cell.angle_beta   90.00
_cell.angle_gamma   90.00
#
_symmetry.space_group_name_H-M   'P 1'
#
loop_
_entity.id
_entity.type
_entity.pdbx_description
1 polymer ?
#
loop_
_entity_poly.entity_id
_entity_poly.type
_entity_poly.pdbx_seq_one_letter_code
_entity_poly.pdbx_strand_id
1 'polypeptide(L)' 'MTLKTIKNVDEKTWYRFKNLAVRNRTSMGALLSNMVDNYDSRSKEVWNQILYGEKLLSDKESKEMHEQVAKLRKEYGFRR' A
#
# COMPACT_ATOMS: atom_id res chain seq x y z
N MET A 1 -23.29 -21.75 -11.68
CA MET A 1 -22.41 -20.98 -10.77
C MET A 1 -21.76 -21.95 -9.79
N THR A 2 -20.45 -21.89 -9.61
CA THR A 2 -19.74 -22.72 -8.62
C THR A 2 -19.80 -22.02 -7.26
N LEU A 3 -20.50 -22.60 -6.29
CA LEU A 3 -20.53 -22.08 -4.92
C LEU A 3 -19.18 -22.36 -4.24
N LYS A 4 -18.60 -21.35 -3.61
CA LYS A 4 -17.39 -21.46 -2.79
C LYS A 4 -17.70 -20.97 -1.38
N THR A 5 -17.16 -21.65 -0.38
CA THR A 5 -17.33 -21.30 1.03
C THR A 5 -16.04 -20.73 1.60
N ILE A 6 -16.17 -19.74 2.48
CA ILE A 6 -15.03 -19.16 3.20
C ILE A 6 -14.88 -19.94 4.51
N LYS A 7 -13.74 -20.62 4.67
CA LYS A 7 -13.44 -21.38 5.89
C LYS A 7 -12.91 -20.45 6.98
N ASN A 8 -13.10 -20.84 8.25
CA ASN A 8 -12.53 -20.19 9.43
C ASN A 8 -12.96 -18.73 9.65
N VAL A 9 -14.20 -18.38 9.30
CA VAL A 9 -14.79 -17.09 9.68
C VAL A 9 -15.64 -17.31 10.91
N ASP A 10 -15.31 -16.63 12.01
CA ASP A 10 -16.11 -16.68 13.22
C ASP A 10 -17.45 -15.94 13.04
N GLU A 11 -18.43 -16.28 13.87
CA GLU A 11 -19.79 -15.73 13.76
C GLU A 11 -19.80 -14.20 13.88
N LYS A 12 -18.91 -13.66 14.74
CA LYS A 12 -18.77 -12.22 14.94
C LYS A 12 -18.29 -11.52 13.66
N THR A 13 -17.30 -12.07 12.97
CA THR A 13 -16.80 -11.50 11.71
C THR A 13 -17.83 -11.68 10.60
N TRP A 14 -18.52 -12.82 10.54
CA TRP A 14 -19.59 -13.06 9.58
C TRP A 14 -20.73 -12.04 9.72
N TYR A 15 -21.16 -11.77 10.95
CA TYR A 15 -22.17 -10.75 11.26
C TYR A 15 -21.72 -9.35 10.85
N ARG A 16 -20.46 -9.00 11.10
CA ARG A 16 -19.89 -7.71 10.67
C ARG A 16 -19.91 -7.55 9.15
N PHE A 17 -19.51 -8.59 8.41
CA PHE A 17 -19.57 -8.58 6.95
C PHE A 17 -20.99 -8.39 6.43
N LYS A 18 -21.98 -9.07 7.03
CA LYS A 18 -23.39 -8.94 6.63
C LYS A 18 -23.89 -7.51 6.83
N ASN A 19 -23.63 -6.93 8.00
CA ASN A 19 -24.01 -5.56 8.28
C ASN A 19 -23.34 -4.56 7.34
N LEU A 20 -22.07 -4.80 6.99
CA LEU A 20 -21.35 -3.94 6.07
C LEU A 20 -21.96 -4.01 4.66
N ALA A 21 -22.32 -5.20 4.18
CA ALA A 21 -22.99 -5.39 2.89
C ALA A 21 -24.34 -4.66 2.84
N VAL A 22 -25.14 -4.77 3.91
CA VAL A 22 -26.44 -4.08 4.05
C VAL A 22 -26.25 -2.56 4.03
N ARG A 23 -25.31 -2.02 4.81
CA ARG A 23 -25.01 -0.58 4.85
C ARG A 23 -24.60 -0.03 3.49
N ASN A 24 -23.83 -0.80 2.74
CA ASN A 24 -23.36 -0.45 1.40
C ASN A 24 -24.35 -0.80 0.29
N ARG A 25 -25.56 -1.30 0.64
CA ARG A 25 -26.62 -1.71 -0.30
C ARG A 25 -26.11 -2.62 -1.42
N THR A 26 -25.22 -3.55 -1.08
CA THR A 26 -24.57 -4.44 -2.04
C THR A 26 -24.63 -5.89 -1.57
N SER A 27 -24.42 -6.83 -2.48
CA SER A 27 -24.33 -8.24 -2.12
C SER A 27 -23.00 -8.52 -1.41
N MET A 28 -22.98 -9.58 -0.58
CA MET A 28 -21.73 -10.00 0.08
C MET A 28 -20.63 -10.33 -0.93
N GLY A 29 -20.97 -11.00 -2.03
CA GLY A 29 -20.00 -11.33 -3.08
C GLY A 29 -19.40 -10.09 -3.74
N ALA A 30 -20.23 -9.10 -4.05
CA ALA A 30 -19.77 -7.83 -4.60
C ALA A 30 -18.93 -7.03 -3.60
N LEU A 31 -19.32 -7.01 -2.32
CA LEU A 31 -18.53 -6.39 -1.26
C LEU A 31 -17.12 -7.00 -1.18
N LEU A 32 -17.02 -8.32 -1.12
CA LEU A 32 -15.75 -9.03 -1.03
C LEU A 32 -14.90 -8.83 -2.29
N SER A 33 -15.51 -8.84 -3.48
CA SER A 33 -14.80 -8.58 -4.74
C SER A 33 -14.19 -7.17 -4.73
N ASN A 34 -14.99 -6.16 -4.37
CA ASN A 34 -14.49 -4.78 -4.24
C ASN A 34 -13.39 -4.65 -3.18
N MET A 35 -13.43 -5.42 -2.09
CA MET A 35 -12.36 -5.42 -1.10
C MET A 35 -11.05 -5.97 -1.66
N VAL A 36 -11.11 -7.03 -2.47
CA VAL A 36 -9.94 -7.61 -3.15
C VAL A 36 -9.38 -6.61 -4.16
N ASP A 37 -10.22 -6.03 -5.01
CA ASP A 37 -9.79 -5.05 -6.01
C ASP A 37 -9.12 -3.82 -5.37
N ASN A 38 -9.66 -3.34 -4.25
CA ASN A 38 -9.07 -2.24 -3.48
C ASN A 38 -7.75 -2.60 -2.80
N TYR A 39 -7.58 -3.85 -2.36
CA TYR A 39 -6.32 -4.31 -1.79
C TYR A 39 -5.23 -4.37 -2.87
N ASP A 40 -5.58 -4.93 -4.03
CA ASP A 40 -4.67 -5.04 -5.17
C ASP A 40 -4.29 -3.67 -5.72
N SER A 41 -5.23 -2.74 -5.83
CA SER A 41 -4.96 -1.38 -6.31
C SER A 41 -4.04 -0.61 -5.37
N ARG A 42 -4.25 -0.69 -4.05
CA ARG A 42 -3.36 -0.08 -3.05
C ARG A 42 -1.95 -0.65 -3.10
N SER A 43 -1.80 -1.95 -3.31
CA SER A 43 -0.47 -2.56 -3.46
C SER A 43 0.29 -1.97 -4.66
N LYS A 44 -0.42 -1.73 -5.77
CA LYS A 44 0.15 -1.12 -6.99
C LYS A 44 0.44 0.36 -6.79
N GLU A 45 -0.39 1.09 -6.04
CA GLU A 45 -0.19 2.51 -5.75
C GLU A 45 1.10 2.77 -4.97
N VAL A 46 1.41 1.93 -3.97
CA VAL A 46 2.67 2.02 -3.20
C VAL A 46 3.88 1.82 -4.11
N TRP A 47 3.88 0.77 -4.95
CA TRP A 47 4.98 0.54 -5.88
C TRP A 47 5.07 1.62 -6.95
N ASN A 48 3.95 2.14 -7.42
CA ASN A 48 3.93 3.24 -8.38
C ASN A 48 4.48 4.53 -7.80
N GLN A 49 4.21 4.85 -6.53
CA GLN A 49 4.83 6.00 -5.84
C GLN A 49 6.34 5.84 -5.69
N ILE A 50 6.83 4.61 -5.47
CA ILE A 50 8.27 4.32 -5.36
C ILE A 50 8.96 4.37 -6.73
N LEU A 51 8.35 3.79 -7.77
CA LEU A 51 8.95 3.61 -9.09
C LEU A 51 8.77 4.82 -10.00
N TYR A 52 7.66 5.54 -9.86
CA TYR A 52 7.28 6.70 -10.68
C TYR A 52 7.12 7.97 -9.86
N GLY A 53 7.57 7.97 -8.59
CA GLY A 53 7.71 9.18 -7.81
C GLY A 53 8.48 10.22 -8.61
N GLU A 54 7.93 11.43 -8.70
CA GLU A 54 8.55 12.51 -9.45
C GLU A 54 9.97 12.74 -8.95
N LYS A 55 10.92 12.77 -9.88
CA LYS A 55 12.33 12.93 -9.54
C LYS A 55 12.53 14.36 -9.04
N LEU A 56 12.50 14.54 -7.72
CA LEU A 56 12.61 15.86 -7.07
C LEU A 56 13.95 16.56 -7.34
N LEU A 57 15.00 15.81 -7.64
CA LEU A 57 16.35 16.32 -7.91
C LEU A 57 16.83 15.78 -9.25
N SER A 58 17.44 16.64 -10.07
CA SER A 58 18.23 16.18 -11.20
C SER A 58 19.37 15.25 -10.73
N ASP A 59 19.91 14.42 -11.63
CA ASP A 59 21.05 13.55 -11.30
C ASP A 59 22.24 14.34 -10.75
N LYS A 60 22.41 15.57 -11.27
CA LYS A 60 23.45 16.49 -10.82
C LYS A 60 23.23 16.94 -9.38
N GLU A 61 22.03 17.44 -9.06
CA GLU A 61 21.69 17.90 -7.71
C GLU A 61 21.75 16.76 -6.69
N SER A 62 21.29 15.56 -7.09
CA SER A 62 21.39 14.36 -6.26
C SER A 62 22.85 14.02 -5.92
N LYS A 63 23.74 14.06 -6.92
CA LYS A 63 25.16 13.80 -6.75
C LYS A 63 25.83 14.84 -5.85
N GLU A 64 25.56 16.12 -6.09
CA GLU A 64 26.11 17.22 -5.29
C GLU A 64 25.66 17.14 -3.83
N MET A 65 24.38 16.86 -3.59
CA MET A 65 23.85 16.66 -2.24
C MET A 65 24.52 15.47 -1.56
N HIS A 66 24.71 14.36 -2.27
CA HIS A 66 25.33 13.17 -1.71
C HIS A 66 26.80 13.41 -1.32
N GLU A 67 27.55 14.15 -2.13
CA GLU A 67 28.93 14.57 -1.86
C GLU A 67 29.02 15.52 -0.66
N GLN A 68 28.08 16.48 -0.54
CA GLN A 68 28.04 17.39 0.61
C GLN A 68 27.70 16.65 1.91
N VAL A 69 26.71 15.76 1.89
CA VAL A 69 26.37 14.93 3.07
C VAL A 69 27.54 14.02 3.46
N ALA A 70 28.27 13.46 2.50
CA ALA A 70 29.46 12.66 2.79
C ALA A 70 30.58 13.48 3.45
N LYS A 71 30.81 14.72 2.98
CA LYS A 71 31.77 15.65 3.60
C LYS A 71 31.37 15.99 5.04
N LEU A 72 30.10 16.35 5.26
CA LEU A 72 29.58 16.66 6.59
C LEU A 72 29.69 15.46 7.53
N ARG A 73 29.31 14.26 7.10
CA ARG A 73 29.43 13.04 7.92
C ARG A 73 30.88 12.77 8.33
N LYS A 74 31.83 12.98 7.41
CA LYS A 74 33.27 12.85 7.68
C LYS A 74 33.76 13.91 8.69
N GLU A 75 33.30 15.15 8.56
CA GLU A 75 33.66 16.27 9.45
C GLU A 75 33.13 16.05 10.88
N TYR A 76 31.89 15.56 11.01
CA TYR A 76 31.25 15.30 12.30
C TYR A 76 31.50 13.88 12.85
N GLY A 77 32.37 13.08 12.20
CA GLY A 77 32.79 11.76 12.69
C GLY A 77 31.73 10.64 12.60
N PHE A 78 30.66 10.84 11.84
CA PHE A 78 29.62 9.83 11.63
C PHE A 78 30.07 8.82 10.56
N ARG A 79 30.61 7.68 11.01
CA ARG A 79 31.02 6.47 10.25
C ARG A 79 31.91 6.76 9.01
N ARG A 80 33.16 6.30 9.10
CA ARG A 80 34.12 6.25 7.97
C ARG A 80 33.59 5.39 6.83
#